data_AF-A0AAX3M409-F1
#
_entry.id   AF-A0AAX3M409-F1
#
_cell.length_a   1.000
_cell.length_b   1.000
_cell.length_c   1.000
_cell.angle_alpha   90.00
_cell.angle_beta   90.00
_cell.angle_gamma   90.00
#
_symmetry.space_group_name_H-M   'P 1'
#
loop_
_entity.id
_entity.type
_entity.pdbx_description
1 polymer ?
#
loop_
_entity_poly.entity_id
_entity_poly.type
_entity_poly.pdbx_seq_one_letter_code
_entity_poly.pdbx_strand_id
1 'polypeptide(L)'
;MKKSGLLLGSGVLFLGLLYLIHFLLPYDFNDILRVVTIILIIATLALSGTMVSGDRMRANQAIDPSSRDRNMVNSWSMLLFSLPVYVVMIVSYLWG
;
A
#
# COMPACT_ATOMS: atom_id res chain seq x y z
N MET A 1 17.02 -7.79 3.85
CA MET A 1 16.11 -8.43 4.85
C MET A 1 15.67 -7.48 5.97
N LYS A 2 16.55 -6.70 6.62
CA LYS A 2 16.16 -5.80 7.75
C LYS A 2 15.04 -4.79 7.40
N LYS A 3 15.05 -4.20 6.19
CA LYS A 3 14.04 -3.20 5.78
C LYS A 3 12.65 -3.79 5.52
N SER A 4 12.57 -4.99 4.95
CA SER A 4 11.28 -5.64 4.64
C SER A 4 10.51 -6.02 5.91
N GLY A 5 11.20 -6.52 6.93
CA GLY A 5 10.58 -6.81 8.22
C GLY A 5 10.05 -5.56 8.92
N LEU A 6 10.77 -4.43 8.79
CA LEU A 6 10.31 -3.14 9.31
C LEU A 6 9.06 -2.63 8.60
N LEU A 7 8.97 -2.77 7.27
CA LEU A 7 7.80 -2.37 6.48
C LEU A 7 6.56 -3.22 6.79
N LEU A 8 6.74 -4.53 6.94
CA LEU A 8 5.66 -5.42 7.36
C LEU A 8 5.22 -5.10 8.80
N GLY A 9 6.19 -4.87 9.70
CA GLY A 9 5.93 -4.47 11.08
C GLY A 9 5.18 -3.14 11.17
N SER A 10 5.54 -2.14 10.36
CA SER A 10 4.80 -0.87 10.31
C SER A 10 3.40 -1.03 9.73
N GLY A 11 3.19 -1.95 8.77
CA GLY A 11 1.86 -2.32 8.28
C GLY A 11 0.98 -2.96 9.38
N VAL A 12 1.56 -3.83 10.21
CA VAL A 12 0.85 -4.41 11.38
C VAL A 12 0.52 -3.35 12.43
N LEU A 13 1.45 -2.44 12.73
CA LEU A 13 1.18 -1.31 13.64
C LEU A 13 0.08 -0.40 13.10
N PHE A 14 0.08 -0.14 11.79
CA PHE A 14 -0.95 0.62 11.12
C PHE A 14 -2.34 -0.05 11.24
N LEU A 15 -2.42 -1.38 11.10
CA LEU A 15 -3.65 -2.13 11.39
C LEU A 15 -4.13 -1.94 12.84
N GLY A 16 -3.21 -2.00 13.81
CA GLY A 16 -3.53 -1.75 15.21
C GLY A 16 -4.11 -0.34 15.43
N LEU A 17 -3.59 0.66 14.71
CA LEU A 17 -4.12 2.02 14.73
C LEU A 17 -5.53 2.09 14.13
N LEU A 18 -5.78 1.43 12.99
CA LEU A 18 -7.12 1.37 12.38
C LEU A 18 -8.13 0.72 13.33
N TYR A 19 -7.71 -0.32 14.03
CA TYR A 19 -8.55 -0.99 15.04
C TYR A 19 -8.84 -0.07 16.23
N LEU A 20 -7.86 0.72 16.69
CA LEU A 20 -8.09 1.74 17.71
C LEU A 20 -9.09 2.81 17.23
N ILE A 21 -8.98 3.26 15.99
CA ILE A 21 -9.88 4.25 15.39
C ILE A 21 -11.33 3.75 15.39
N HIS A 22 -11.55 2.45 15.12
CA HIS A 22 -12.87 1.83 15.22
C HIS A 22 -13.51 1.95 16.62
N PHE A 23 -12.73 1.94 17.71
CA PHE A 23 -13.28 2.19 19.05
C PHE A 23 -13.64 3.66 19.31
N LEU A 24 -12.98 4.59 18.62
CA LEU A 24 -13.14 6.02 18.83
C LEU A 24 -14.23 6.63 17.94
N LEU A 25 -14.50 6.02 16.79
CA LEU A 25 -15.46 6.50 15.81
C LEU A 25 -16.59 5.47 15.61
N PRO A 26 -17.83 5.92 15.34
CA PRO A 26 -18.98 5.03 15.13
C PRO A 26 -19.00 4.43 13.72
N TYR A 27 -17.84 3.96 13.22
CA TYR A 27 -17.71 3.32 11.91
C TYR A 27 -17.36 1.85 12.08
N ASP A 28 -17.96 0.98 11.25
CA ASP A 28 -17.61 -0.43 11.22
C ASP A 28 -16.15 -0.63 10.78
N PHE A 29 -15.45 -1.54 11.44
CA PHE A 29 -14.05 -1.81 11.15
C PHE A 29 -13.84 -2.29 9.70
N ASN A 30 -14.78 -3.08 9.16
CA ASN A 30 -14.72 -3.56 7.78
C ASN A 30 -14.90 -2.41 6.77
N ASP A 31 -15.74 -1.43 7.07
CA ASP A 31 -15.88 -0.24 6.22
C ASP A 31 -14.59 0.58 6.19
N ILE A 32 -13.97 0.78 7.36
CA ILE A 32 -12.65 1.44 7.47
C ILE A 32 -11.61 0.67 6.65
N LEU A 33 -11.51 -0.65 6.85
CA LEU A 33 -10.57 -1.51 6.13
C LEU A 33 -10.78 -1.45 4.62
N ARG A 34 -12.03 -1.44 4.15
CA ARG A 34 -12.36 -1.38 2.73
C ARG A 34 -11.90 -0.07 2.10
N VAL A 35 -12.20 1.06 2.74
CA VAL A 35 -11.77 2.39 2.27
C VAL A 35 -10.24 2.48 2.23
N VAL A 36 -9.58 2.07 3.32
CA VAL A 36 -8.11 2.09 3.41
C VAL A 36 -7.48 1.19 2.36
N THR A 37 -8.01 -0.01 2.14
CA THR A 37 -7.53 -0.95 1.12
C THR A 37 -7.57 -0.33 -0.28
N ILE A 38 -8.67 0.34 -0.63
CA ILE A 38 -8.81 1.03 -1.93
C ILE A 38 -7.74 2.12 -2.08
N ILE A 39 -7.53 2.93 -1.04
CA ILE A 39 -6.51 3.99 -1.05
C ILE A 39 -5.10 3.40 -1.23
N LEU A 40 -4.76 2.32 -0.52
CA LEU A 40 -3.46 1.66 -0.61
C LEU A 40 -3.22 1.05 -2.01
N ILE A 41 -4.25 0.48 -2.64
CA ILE A 41 -4.18 -0.03 -4.01
C ILE A 41 -3.90 1.11 -4.98
N ILE A 42 -4.66 2.20 -4.90
CA ILE A 42 -4.48 3.38 -5.77
C ILE A 42 -3.07 3.96 -5.60
N ALA A 43 -2.60 4.10 -4.37
CA ALA A 43 -1.25 4.59 -4.08
C ALA A 43 -0.17 3.65 -4.65
N THR A 44 -0.35 2.33 -4.54
CA THR A 44 0.59 1.35 -5.10
C THR A 44 0.65 1.43 -6.63
N LEU A 45 -0.50 1.59 -7.29
CA LEU A 45 -0.60 1.76 -8.75
C LEU A 45 0.03 3.07 -9.23
N ALA A 46 -0.23 4.17 -8.51
CA ALA A 46 0.37 5.47 -8.81
C ALA A 46 1.90 5.41 -8.72
N LEU A 47 2.44 4.80 -7.66
CA LEU A 47 3.88 4.67 -7.45
C LEU A 47 4.56 3.71 -8.43
N SER A 48 3.84 2.68 -8.92
CA SER A 48 4.39 1.73 -9.90
C SER A 48 4.53 2.28 -11.31
N GLY A 49 4.04 3.51 -11.55
CA GLY A 49 4.07 4.13 -12.87
C GLY A 49 3.04 3.54 -13.83
N THR A 50 2.18 2.61 -13.38
CA THR A 50 1.08 2.04 -14.18
C THR A 50 0.06 3.09 -14.62
N MET A 51 -0.02 4.22 -13.91
CA MET A 51 -0.89 5.35 -14.23
C MET A 51 -0.25 6.40 -15.16
N VAL A 52 0.99 6.19 -15.62
CA VAL A 52 1.71 7.12 -16.51
C VAL A 52 1.75 6.55 -17.94
N SER A 53 1.60 7.41 -18.96
CA SER A 53 1.71 6.97 -20.36
C SER A 53 3.10 6.41 -20.66
N GLY A 54 3.16 5.32 -21.44
CA GLY A 54 4.41 4.61 -21.75
C GLY A 54 5.49 5.51 -22.35
N ASP A 55 5.11 6.50 -23.16
CA ASP A 55 6.04 7.46 -23.76
C ASP A 55 6.64 8.42 -22.72
N ARG A 56 5.82 8.89 -21.76
CA ARG A 56 6.31 9.70 -20.64
C ARG A 56 7.21 8.88 -19.72
N MET A 57 6.90 7.62 -19.51
CA MET A 57 7.75 6.74 -18.71
C MET A 57 9.12 6.51 -19.37
N ARG A 58 9.15 6.25 -20.69
CA ARG A 58 10.40 6.10 -21.46
C ARG A 58 11.23 7.38 -21.47
N ALA A 59 10.58 8.54 -21.63
CA ALA A 59 11.25 9.84 -21.57
C ALA A 59 11.85 10.10 -20.18
N ASN A 60 11.09 9.85 -19.10
CA ASN A 60 11.59 10.01 -17.73
C ASN A 60 12.76 9.07 -17.43
N GLN A 61 12.73 7.84 -17.95
CA GLN A 61 13.82 6.87 -17.79
C GLN A 61 15.07 7.23 -18.59
N ALA A 62 14.91 7.87 -19.76
CA ALA A 62 16.03 8.33 -20.57
C ALA A 62 16.73 9.57 -19.96
N ILE A 63 15.98 10.44 -19.28
CA ILE A 63 16.49 11.65 -18.64
C ILE A 63 17.09 11.34 -17.26
N ASP A 64 16.45 10.47 -16.47
CA ASP A 64 16.93 10.03 -15.17
C ASP A 64 16.81 8.50 -15.04
N PRO A 65 17.88 7.74 -15.34
CA PRO A 65 17.89 6.29 -15.20
C PRO A 65 17.62 5.82 -13.77
N SER A 66 17.99 6.62 -12.76
CA SER A 66 17.79 6.28 -11.34
C SER A 66 16.33 6.38 -10.91
N SER A 67 15.50 7.07 -11.69
CA SER A 67 14.05 7.19 -11.44
C SER A 67 13.33 5.84 -11.53
N ARG A 68 13.80 4.93 -12.39
CA ARG A 68 13.24 3.58 -12.55
C ARG A 68 13.42 2.75 -11.27
N ASP A 69 14.64 2.72 -10.76
CA ASP A 69 14.98 1.95 -9.56
C ASP A 69 14.26 2.50 -8.34
N ARG A 70 14.17 3.83 -8.23
CA ARG A 70 13.44 4.51 -7.16
C ARG A 70 11.95 4.19 -7.19
N ASN A 71 11.31 4.28 -8.36
CA ASN A 71 9.89 3.95 -8.50
C ASN A 71 9.63 2.49 -8.14
N MET A 72 10.46 1.57 -8.63
CA MET A 72 10.35 0.15 -8.31
C MET A 72 10.49 -0.10 -6.80
N VAL A 73 11.49 0.49 -6.14
CA VAL A 73 11.69 0.36 -4.69
C VAL A 73 10.51 0.94 -3.91
N ASN A 74 9.97 2.09 -4.33
CA ASN A 74 8.82 2.72 -3.69
C ASN A 74 7.56 1.87 -3.82
N SER A 75 7.28 1.32 -5.01
CA SER A 75 6.14 0.42 -5.21
C SER A 75 6.25 -0.85 -4.38
N TRP A 76 7.42 -1.47 -4.35
CA TRP A 76 7.66 -2.66 -3.53
C TRP A 76 7.52 -2.36 -2.04
N SER A 77 7.99 -1.19 -1.60
CA SER A 77 7.88 -0.78 -0.21
C SER A 77 6.42 -0.54 0.17
N MET A 78 5.64 0.10 -0.70
CA MET A 78 4.21 0.34 -0.52
C MET A 78 3.42 -0.98 -0.48
N LEU A 79 3.77 -1.92 -1.36
CA LEU A 79 3.14 -3.25 -1.41
C LEU A 79 3.44 -4.04 -0.13
N LEU A 80 4.69 -4.05 0.33
CA LEU A 80 5.07 -4.70 1.58
C LEU A 80 4.38 -4.08 2.80
N PHE A 81 4.27 -2.76 2.84
CA PHE A 81 3.55 -2.07 3.91
C PHE A 81 2.05 -2.38 3.92
N SER A 82 1.42 -2.43 2.74
CA SER A 82 -0.02 -2.67 2.60
C SER A 82 -0.42 -4.15 2.74
N LEU A 83 0.53 -5.08 2.59
CA LEU A 83 0.29 -6.51 2.63
C LEU A 83 -0.50 -6.98 3.88
N PRO A 84 -0.15 -6.58 5.12
CA PRO A 84 -0.92 -7.00 6.29
C PRO A 84 -2.38 -6.54 6.22
N VAL A 85 -2.63 -5.32 5.73
CA VAL A 85 -3.98 -4.76 5.58
C VAL A 85 -4.79 -5.58 4.59
N TYR A 86 -4.20 -5.95 3.45
CA TYR A 86 -4.86 -6.79 2.45
C TYR A 86 -5.17 -8.18 2.98
N VAL A 87 -4.25 -8.79 3.72
CA VAL A 87 -4.46 -10.10 4.33
C VAL A 87 -5.66 -10.04 5.29
N VAL A 88 -5.71 -9.05 6.18
CA VAL A 88 -6.84 -8.90 7.10
C VAL A 88 -8.15 -8.65 6.35
N MET A 89 -8.16 -7.80 5.32
CA MET A 89 -9.35 -7.56 4.51
C MET A 89 -9.86 -8.84 3.83
N ILE A 90 -8.96 -9.64 3.24
CA ILE A 90 -9.32 -10.91 2.60
C ILE A 90 -9.87 -11.90 3.63
N VAL A 91 -9.20 -12.02 4.78
CA VAL A 91 -9.65 -12.89 5.89
C VAL A 91 -11.04 -12.44 6.38
N SER A 92 -11.24 -11.15 6.64
CA SER A 92 -12.54 -10.60 7.04
C SER A 92 -13.63 -10.86 6.01
N TYR A 93 -13.32 -10.80 4.71
CA TYR A 93 -14.28 -11.11 3.65
C TYR A 93 -14.63 -12.60 3.54
N LEU A 94 -13.70 -13.49 3.88
CA LEU A 94 -13.90 -14.95 3.80
C LEU A 94 -14.59 -15.53 5.04
N TRP A 95 -14.42 -14.89 6.20
CA TRP A 95 -14.95 -15.37 7.49
C TRP A 95 -16.11 -14.54 8.05
N GLY A 96 -16.40 -13.38 7.46
CA GLY A 96 -17.58 -12.54 7.75
C GLY A 96 -18.70 -12.76 6.75
#